data_AF-A0A840AXL0-F1
#
_entry.id   AF-A0A840AXL0-F1
#
_cell.length_a   1.000
_cell.length_b   1.000
_cell.length_c   1.000
_cell.angle_alpha   90.00
_cell.angle_beta   90.00
_cell.angle_gamma   90.00
#
_symmetry.space_group_name_H-M   'P 1'
#
loop_
_entity.id
_entity.type
_entity.pdbx_description
1 polymer ?
#
loop_
_entity_poly.entity_id
_entity_poly.type
_entity_poly.pdbx_seq_one_letter_code
_entity_poly.pdbx_strand_id
1 'polypeptide(L)' 'DFARLRRLMTTPVLIDLRNVYRREEIARHGFRYASVGRPGEDG' A
#
# COMPACT_ATOMS: atom_id res chain seq x y z
N ASP A 1 12.28 -4.41 0.76
CA ASP A 1 12.21 -4.49 -0.71
C ASP A 1 10.78 -4.85 -1.15
N PHE A 2 10.05 -3.86 -1.66
CA PHE A 2 8.67 -4.04 -2.14
C PHE A 2 8.59 -4.81 -3.47
N ALA A 3 9.63 -4.77 -4.30
CA ALA A 3 9.63 -5.46 -5.59
C ALA A 3 9.63 -6.97 -5.39
N ARG A 4 10.45 -7.48 -4.46
CA ARG A 4 10.43 -8.88 -4.06
C ARG A 4 9.10 -9.28 -3.43
N LEU A 5 8.57 -8.48 -2.50
CA LEU A 5 7.30 -8.77 -1.85
C LEU A 5 6.17 -8.91 -2.87
N ARG A 6 6.09 -8.00 -3.85
CA ARG A 6 5.09 -8.05 -4.92
C ARG A 6 5.13 -9.34 -5.72
N ARG A 7 6.33 -9.82 -6.05
CA ARG A 7 6.52 -11.06 -6.83
C ARG A 7 6.07 -12.32 -6.08
N LEU A 8 6.01 -12.26 -4.75
CA LEU A 8 5.63 -13.39 -3.90
C LEU A 8 4.11 -13.41 -3.61
N MET A 9 3.40 -12.32 -3.85
CA MET A 9 1.97 -12.20 -3.53
C MET A 9 1.10 -12.53 -4.74
N THR A 10 0.06 -13.35 -4.54
CA THR A 10 -0.96 -13.62 -5.57
C THR A 10 -1.72 -12.36 -5.96
N THR A 11 -1.95 -11.45 -5.00
CA THR A 11 -2.53 -10.13 -5.26
C THR A 11 -1.81 -9.10 -4.40
N PRO A 12 -1.14 -8.10 -5.00
CA PRO A 12 -0.32 -7.16 -4.25
C PRO A 12 -1.17 -6.04 -3.65
N VAL A 13 -1.86 -6.32 -2.54
CA VAL A 13 -2.61 -5.33 -1.76
C VAL A 13 -1.85 -5.03 -0.46
N LEU A 14 -1.63 -3.75 -0.16
CA LEU A 14 -1.00 -3.30 1.08
C LEU A 14 -1.99 -2.48 1.89
N ILE A 15 -2.32 -2.96 3.08
CA ILE A 15 -3.17 -2.26 4.06
C ILE A 15 -2.27 -1.73 5.17
N ASP A 16 -2.26 -0.41 5.33
CA ASP A 16 -1.44 0.28 6.32
C ASP A 16 -2.30 0.73 7.50
N LEU A 17 -2.08 0.07 8.64
CA LEU A 17 -2.83 0.34 9.88
C LEU A 17 -2.19 1.44 10.74
N ARG A 18 -1.02 1.94 10.35
CA ARG A 18 -0.26 2.93 11.13
C ARG A 18 0.09 4.19 10.33
N ASN A 19 -0.33 4.26 9.06
CA ASN A 19 -0.06 5.38 8.16
C ASN A 19 1.45 5.70 8.04
N VAL A 20 2.28 4.65 7.99
CA VAL A 20 3.74 4.77 7.86
C VAL A 20 4.14 5.12 6.43
N TYR A 21 3.34 4.70 5.44
CA TYR A 21 3.66 4.86 4.03
C TYR A 21 2.82 5.95 3.36
N ARG A 22 3.37 6.53 2.27
CA ARG A 22 2.61 7.40 1.36
C ARG A 22 1.99 6.56 0.24
N ARG A 23 0.76 6.87 -0.15
CA ARG A 23 0.04 6.14 -1.20
C ARG A 23 0.82 6.07 -2.50
N GLU A 24 1.40 7.18 -2.95
CA GLU A 24 2.08 7.27 -4.25
C GLU A 24 3.34 6.40 -4.29
N GLU A 25 4.05 6.29 -3.16
CA GLU A 25 5.23 5.45 -3.03
C GLU A 25 4.88 3.97 -3.20
N ILE A 26 3.84 3.52 -2.50
CA ILE A 26 3.37 2.13 -2.57
C ILE A 26 2.77 1.81 -3.95
N ALA A 27 2.03 2.76 -4.55
CA ALA A 27 1.47 2.62 -5.88
C ALA A 27 2.56 2.50 -6.96
N ARG A 28 3.68 3.24 -6.85
CA ARG A 28 4.84 3.09 -7.76
C ARG A 28 5.46 1.70 -7.73
N HIS A 29 5.36 1.02 -6.59
CA HIS A 29 5.79 -0.37 -6.47
C HIS A 29 4.78 -1.37 -7.06
N GLY A 30 3.61 -0.92 -7.54
CA GLY A 30 2.59 -1.75 -8.16
C GLY A 30 1.65 -2.43 -7.17
N PHE A 31 1.52 -1.87 -5.97
CA PHE A 31 0.57 -2.34 -4.97
C PHE A 31 -0.71 -1.52 -5.02
N ARG A 32 -1.83 -2.19 -4.72
CA ARG A 32 -3.08 -1.53 -4.36
C ARG A 32 -2.97 -1.12 -2.88
N TYR A 33 -3.00 0.17 -2.60
CA TYR A 33 -2.80 0.71 -1.26
C TYR A 33 -4.11 1.14 -0.59
N ALA A 34 -4.25 0.82 0.70
CA ALA A 34 -5.29 1.38 1.57
C ALA A 34 -4.67 1.77 2.91
N SER A 35 -4.86 3.02 3.31
CA SER A 35 -4.62 3.51 4.67
C SER A 35 -5.80 3.15 5.57
N VAL A 36 -5.62 3.26 6.89
CA VAL A 36 -6.74 3.21 7.84
C VAL A 36 -6.68 4.45 8.74
N GLY A 37 -7.82 5.14 8.84
CA GLY A 37 -7.99 6.27 9.74
C GLY A 37 -7.32 7.56 9.24
N ARG A 38 -7.12 7.68 7.91
CA ARG A 38 -6.57 8.89 7.31
C ARG A 38 -7.68 9.70 6.63
N PRO A 39 -8.08 10.86 7.21
CA PRO A 39 -9.15 11.66 6.64
C PRO A 39 -8.77 12.14 5.23
N GLY A 40 -9.63 11.87 4.25
CA GLY A 40 -9.45 12.23 2.83
C GLY A 40 -8.92 11.11 1.93
N GLU A 41 -8.44 9.99 2.48
CA GLU A 41 -8.06 8.80 1.70
C GLU A 41 -9.05 7.64 1.86
N ASP A 42 -9.81 7.66 2.96
CA ASP A 42 -10.90 6.75 3.26
C ASP A 42 -12.21 7.43 2.80
N GLY A 43 -12.45 7.44 1.48
CA GLY A 43 -13.62 8.06 0.83
C GLY A 43 -14.04 7.30 -0.41
#